data_AF-A0A2S4ZAE7-F1
#
_entry.id   AF-A0A2S4ZAE7-F1
#
_cell.length_a   1.000
_cell.length_b   1.000
_cell.length_c   1.000
_cell.angle_alpha   90.00
_cell.angle_beta   90.00
_cell.angle_gamma   90.00
#
_symmetry.space_group_name_H-M   'P 1'
#
loop_
_entity.id
_entity.type
_entity.pdbx_description
1 polymer ?
#
loop_
_entity_poly.entity_id
_entity_poly.type
_entity_poly.pdbx_seq_one_letter_code
_entity_poly.pdbx_strand_id
1 'polypeptide(L)'
;MISNEGVRLGVEAARRLAQTGLYEFEPGLTDAEFTRIEREYGFEFADDHRAFLAAGLPVNVPPEDGQTWSRPWPEWRGGDLDGLRRQLDWPVEGVLLDVEHNEFWYEGWGERPADGAAALATARHHLAEAPVLVPVYAHRYLPAGRGSFGHPVLSMWQTDIIYYGLDLADYMRQEFDEARGEVDESWNPRATVPFWRDLL
;
A
#
# COMPACT_ATOMS: atom_id res chain seq x y z
N MET A 1 0.01 -21.54 7.64
CA MET A 1 -1.43 -21.87 7.51
C MET A 1 -2.10 -20.54 7.29
N ILE A 2 -2.49 -20.21 6.06
CA ILE A 2 -3.12 -18.92 5.75
C ILE A 2 -4.38 -18.84 6.63
N SER A 3 -4.54 -17.75 7.39
CA SER A 3 -5.75 -17.58 8.19
C SER A 3 -6.95 -17.54 7.25
N ASN A 4 -7.99 -18.35 7.52
CA ASN A 4 -9.21 -18.38 6.71
C ASN A 4 -9.88 -16.99 6.61
N GLU A 5 -9.55 -16.09 7.55
CA GLU A 5 -10.04 -14.72 7.59
C GLU A 5 -9.30 -13.77 6.63
N GLY A 6 -7.97 -13.85 6.53
CA GLY A 6 -7.20 -13.01 5.59
C GLY A 6 -7.61 -13.27 4.15
N VAL A 7 -7.76 -14.55 3.78
CA VAL A 7 -8.29 -14.95 2.46
C VAL A 7 -9.67 -14.36 2.22
N ARG A 8 -10.57 -14.45 3.21
CA ARG A 8 -11.93 -13.94 3.11
C ARG A 8 -11.95 -12.42 2.85
N LEU A 9 -11.11 -11.64 3.54
CA LEU A 9 -11.02 -10.18 3.34
C LEU A 9 -10.51 -9.82 1.94
N GLY A 10 -9.46 -10.48 1.46
CA GLY A 10 -8.93 -10.24 0.12
C GLY A 10 -9.93 -10.57 -0.99
N VAL A 11 -10.59 -11.73 -0.90
CA VAL A 11 -11.60 -12.16 -1.87
C VAL A 11 -12.83 -11.24 -1.83
N GLU A 12 -13.21 -10.74 -0.65
CA GLU A 12 -14.26 -9.74 -0.51
C GLU A 12 -13.91 -8.44 -1.23
N ALA A 13 -12.70 -7.92 -1.01
CA ALA A 13 -12.21 -6.71 -1.66
C ALA A 13 -12.23 -6.84 -3.19
N ALA A 14 -11.75 -7.97 -3.73
CA ALA A 14 -11.74 -8.23 -5.17
C ALA A 14 -13.16 -8.27 -5.74
N ARG A 15 -14.09 -8.91 -5.02
CA ARG A 15 -15.50 -8.96 -5.42
C ARG A 15 -16.14 -7.58 -5.45
N ARG A 16 -15.87 -6.73 -4.46
CA ARG A 16 -16.40 -5.35 -4.41
C ARG A 16 -15.92 -4.53 -5.59
N LEU A 17 -14.62 -4.57 -5.87
CA LEU A 17 -14.06 -3.86 -7.01
C LEU A 17 -14.64 -4.38 -8.33
N ALA A 18 -14.80 -5.69 -8.49
CA ALA A 18 -15.42 -6.27 -9.69
C ALA A 18 -16.91 -5.90 -9.84
N GLN A 19 -17.64 -5.71 -8.73
CA GLN A 19 -19.06 -5.34 -8.73
C GLN A 19 -19.32 -3.91 -9.22
N THR A 20 -18.31 -3.04 -9.22
CA THR A 20 -18.46 -1.69 -9.80
C THR A 20 -18.63 -1.76 -11.32
N GLY A 21 -18.05 -2.76 -11.97
CA GLY A 21 -18.06 -2.90 -13.43
C GLY A 21 -17.27 -1.83 -14.17
N LEU A 22 -16.47 -1.02 -13.45
CA LEU A 22 -15.71 0.11 -14.00
C LEU A 22 -14.26 -0.23 -14.35
N TYR A 23 -13.76 -1.37 -13.87
CA TYR A 23 -12.35 -1.72 -13.99
C TYR A 23 -12.16 -3.05 -14.71
N GLU A 24 -11.08 -3.13 -15.49
CA GLU A 24 -10.67 -4.33 -16.19
C GLU A 24 -9.82 -5.23 -15.29
N PHE A 25 -10.00 -6.53 -15.47
CA PHE A 25 -9.29 -7.56 -14.72
C PHE A 25 -8.67 -8.59 -15.66
N GLU A 26 -7.43 -8.94 -15.38
CA GLU A 26 -6.81 -10.16 -15.88
C GLU A 26 -7.02 -11.32 -14.90
N PRO A 27 -6.73 -12.57 -15.31
CA PRO A 27 -6.63 -13.67 -14.36
C PRO A 27 -5.70 -13.30 -13.19
N GLY A 28 -6.10 -13.66 -11.98
CA GLY A 28 -5.33 -13.36 -10.78
C GLY A 28 -3.91 -13.95 -10.82
N LEU A 29 -3.04 -13.41 -9.96
CA LEU A 29 -1.66 -13.87 -9.86
C LEU A 29 -1.61 -15.32 -9.35
N THR A 30 -0.78 -16.12 -10.00
CA THR A 30 -0.49 -17.50 -9.59
C THR A 30 0.53 -17.54 -8.45
N ASP A 31 0.60 -18.66 -7.73
CA ASP A 31 1.61 -18.84 -6.68
C ASP A 31 3.05 -18.72 -7.19
N ALA A 32 3.29 -19.12 -8.44
CA ALA A 32 4.60 -18.97 -9.09
C ALA A 32 4.94 -17.48 -9.35
N GLU A 33 3.95 -16.70 -9.79
CA GLU A 33 4.11 -15.25 -9.97
C GLU A 33 4.34 -14.53 -8.65
N PHE A 34 3.56 -14.85 -7.61
CA PHE A 34 3.83 -14.31 -6.28
C PHE A 34 5.23 -14.67 -5.79
N THR A 35 5.64 -15.93 -5.89
CA THR A 35 6.98 -16.36 -5.47
C THR A 35 8.08 -15.59 -6.21
N ARG A 36 7.88 -15.32 -7.50
CA ARG A 36 8.81 -14.48 -8.29
C ARG A 36 8.84 -13.05 -7.74
N ILE A 37 7.69 -12.41 -7.56
CA ILE A 37 7.57 -11.03 -7.09
C ILE A 37 8.17 -10.88 -5.69
N GLU A 38 7.77 -11.73 -4.75
CA GLU A 38 8.25 -11.71 -3.36
C GLU A 38 9.77 -11.86 -3.30
N ARG A 39 10.35 -12.73 -4.13
CA ARG A 39 11.81 -12.89 -4.24
C ARG A 39 12.50 -11.69 -4.91
N GLU A 40 11.89 -11.14 -5.95
CA GLU A 40 12.47 -10.05 -6.75
C GLU A 40 12.52 -8.73 -5.99
N TYR A 41 11.50 -8.46 -5.17
CA TYR A 41 11.35 -7.20 -4.44
C TYR A 41 11.61 -7.33 -2.93
N GLY A 42 11.88 -8.54 -2.42
CA GLY A 42 12.35 -8.74 -1.06
C GLY A 42 11.29 -8.54 0.04
N PHE A 43 10.02 -8.79 -0.25
CA PHE A 43 8.92 -8.74 0.72
C PHE A 43 7.98 -9.93 0.53
N GLU A 44 7.15 -10.21 1.54
CA GLU A 44 6.02 -11.14 1.40
C GLU A 44 4.71 -10.39 1.55
N PHE A 45 3.71 -10.71 0.71
CA PHE A 45 2.41 -10.06 0.80
C PHE A 45 1.69 -10.41 2.11
N ALA A 46 0.92 -9.45 2.64
CA ALA A 46 -0.12 -9.76 3.61
C ALA A 46 -1.15 -10.74 3.00
N ASP A 47 -1.74 -11.59 3.83
CA ASP A 47 -2.59 -12.70 3.40
C ASP A 47 -3.84 -12.21 2.63
N ASP A 48 -4.40 -11.06 3.03
CA ASP A 48 -5.54 -10.41 2.37
C ASP A 48 -5.15 -9.75 1.05
N HIS A 49 -4.02 -9.04 0.99
CA HIS A 49 -3.53 -8.46 -0.25
C HIS A 49 -3.18 -9.54 -1.29
N ARG A 50 -2.54 -10.63 -0.85
CA ARG A 50 -2.26 -11.78 -1.71
C ARG A 50 -3.57 -12.38 -2.24
N ALA A 51 -4.56 -12.60 -1.38
CA ALA A 51 -5.84 -13.18 -1.78
C ALA A 51 -6.63 -12.26 -2.73
N PHE A 52 -6.53 -10.94 -2.55
CA PHE A 52 -7.10 -9.95 -3.47
C PHE A 52 -6.53 -10.11 -4.89
N LEU A 53 -5.20 -10.06 -5.04
CA LEU A 53 -4.53 -10.18 -6.34
C LEU A 53 -4.66 -11.57 -6.96
N ALA A 54 -4.86 -12.62 -6.15
CA ALA A 54 -5.11 -13.99 -6.61
C ALA A 54 -6.55 -14.19 -7.14
N ALA A 55 -7.52 -13.45 -6.60
CA ALA A 55 -8.92 -13.56 -7.01
C ALA A 55 -9.19 -12.93 -8.39
N GLY A 56 -8.44 -11.88 -8.73
CA GLY A 56 -8.45 -11.21 -10.02
C GLY A 56 -7.44 -10.06 -9.98
N LEU A 57 -6.72 -9.83 -11.08
CA LEU A 57 -5.68 -8.81 -11.13
C LEU A 57 -6.23 -7.55 -11.79
N PRO A 58 -6.47 -6.45 -11.06
CA PRO A 58 -6.83 -5.18 -11.67
C PRO A 58 -5.68 -4.70 -12.57
N VAL A 59 -6.00 -4.23 -13.77
CA VAL A 59 -5.00 -3.75 -14.72
C VAL A 59 -5.29 -2.32 -15.18
N ASN A 60 -4.23 -1.62 -15.59
CA ASN A 60 -4.37 -0.28 -16.14
C ASN A 60 -4.99 -0.35 -17.55
N VAL A 61 -6.07 0.39 -17.76
CA VAL A 61 -6.62 0.69 -19.08
C VAL A 61 -6.13 2.06 -19.56
N PRO A 62 -6.18 2.35 -20.88
CA PRO A 62 -5.90 3.69 -21.36
C PRO A 62 -6.69 4.74 -20.57
N PRO A 63 -6.05 5.82 -20.11
CA PRO A 63 -6.72 6.78 -19.25
C PRO A 63 -7.84 7.49 -19.99
N GLU A 64 -8.98 7.65 -19.32
CA GLU A 64 -10.07 8.50 -19.81
C GLU A 64 -9.74 9.99 -19.56
N ASP A 65 -10.34 10.88 -20.34
CA ASP A 65 -10.17 12.32 -20.16
C ASP A 65 -10.60 12.74 -18.74
N GLY A 66 -9.68 13.34 -17.98
CA GLY A 66 -9.91 13.79 -16.60
C GLY A 66 -9.47 12.82 -15.50
N GLN A 67 -8.90 11.66 -15.84
CA GLN A 67 -8.36 10.73 -14.86
C GLN A 67 -7.12 11.32 -14.16
N THR A 68 -7.12 11.35 -12.82
CA THR A 68 -6.04 11.96 -12.01
C THR A 68 -4.71 11.21 -12.15
N TRP A 69 -4.76 9.89 -12.30
CA TRP A 69 -3.60 9.02 -12.40
C TRP A 69 -3.70 8.25 -13.71
N SER A 70 -2.64 8.30 -14.53
CA SER A 70 -2.64 7.63 -15.84
C SER A 70 -2.47 6.10 -15.75
N ARG A 71 -1.84 5.61 -14.68
CA ARG A 71 -1.61 4.19 -14.39
C ARG A 71 -1.62 3.93 -12.87
N PRO A 72 -2.79 3.96 -12.22
CA PRO A 72 -2.87 3.82 -10.77
C PRO A 72 -2.64 2.38 -10.28
N TRP A 73 -2.88 1.35 -11.09
CA TRP A 73 -2.67 -0.04 -10.66
C TRP A 73 -1.18 -0.44 -10.75
N PRO A 74 -0.64 -1.19 -9.77
CA PRO A 74 0.73 -1.70 -9.86
C PRO A 74 0.90 -2.77 -10.96
N GLU A 75 1.97 -2.68 -11.74
CA GLU A 75 2.25 -3.59 -12.86
C GLU A 75 3.06 -4.83 -12.44
N TRP A 76 2.37 -5.84 -11.89
CA TRP A 76 2.99 -7.04 -11.30
C TRP A 76 3.63 -8.02 -12.30
N ARG A 77 3.19 -8.04 -13.56
CA ARG A 77 3.61 -9.03 -14.59
C ARG A 77 4.82 -8.63 -15.43
N GLY A 78 5.46 -7.50 -15.13
CA GLY A 78 6.78 -7.17 -15.71
C GLY A 78 6.75 -6.34 -16.99
N GLY A 79 5.70 -5.53 -17.22
CA GLY A 79 5.67 -4.54 -18.29
C GLY A 79 6.47 -3.26 -17.99
N ASP A 80 6.49 -2.82 -16.72
CA ASP A 80 7.22 -1.64 -16.24
C ASP A 80 7.84 -1.92 -14.86
N LEU A 81 8.93 -2.69 -14.85
CA LEU A 81 9.62 -3.07 -13.60
C LEU A 81 10.11 -1.85 -12.82
N ASP A 82 10.58 -0.81 -13.52
CA ASP A 82 11.03 0.43 -12.89
C ASP A 82 9.86 1.20 -12.28
N GLY A 83 8.69 1.17 -12.92
CA GLY A 83 7.44 1.72 -12.37
C GLY A 83 7.04 1.07 -11.06
N LEU A 84 7.05 -0.27 -11.00
CA LEU A 84 6.73 -0.99 -9.78
C LEU A 84 7.75 -0.70 -8.66
N ARG A 85 9.05 -0.64 -8.99
CA ARG A 85 10.09 -0.22 -8.03
C ARG A 85 9.82 1.18 -7.48
N ARG A 86 9.55 2.15 -8.36
CA ARG A 86 9.21 3.51 -7.93
C ARG A 86 8.00 3.56 -6.99
N GLN A 87 6.98 2.74 -7.23
CA GLN A 87 5.82 2.64 -6.32
C GLN A 87 6.22 2.02 -4.98
N LEU A 88 7.02 0.96 -4.95
CA LEU A 88 7.49 0.34 -3.71
C LEU A 88 8.41 1.28 -2.90
N ASP A 89 9.23 2.07 -3.57
CA ASP A 89 10.16 3.01 -2.95
C ASP A 89 9.46 4.30 -2.49
N TRP A 90 8.30 4.64 -3.06
CA TRP A 90 7.58 5.91 -2.83
C TRP A 90 7.37 6.26 -1.36
N PRO A 91 6.90 5.35 -0.47
CA PRO A 91 6.70 5.69 0.93
C PRO A 91 8.00 6.09 1.63
N VAL A 92 9.10 5.38 1.35
CA VAL A 92 10.41 5.63 1.96
C VAL A 92 11.01 6.91 1.40
N GLU A 93 11.04 7.08 0.08
CA GLU A 93 11.60 8.28 -0.55
C GLU A 93 10.80 9.53 -0.20
N GLY A 94 9.48 9.41 0.00
CA GLY A 94 8.64 10.50 0.49
C GLY A 94 9.05 11.00 1.88
N VAL A 95 9.26 10.09 2.83
CA VAL A 95 9.76 10.46 4.17
C VAL A 95 11.15 11.07 4.11
N LEU A 96 12.04 10.52 3.29
CA LEU A 96 13.40 11.04 3.15
C LEU A 96 13.44 12.45 2.54
N LEU A 97 12.54 12.73 1.59
CA LEU A 97 12.37 14.06 1.02
C LEU A 97 11.98 15.08 2.09
N ASP A 98 11.09 14.70 3.03
CA ASP A 98 10.70 15.57 4.14
C ASP A 98 11.83 15.74 5.17
N VAL A 99 12.62 14.69 5.43
CA VAL A 99 13.84 14.81 6.23
C VAL A 99 14.80 15.82 5.60
N GLU A 100 15.00 15.76 4.28
CA GLU A 100 15.95 16.61 3.57
C GLU A 100 15.49 18.06 3.45
N HIS A 101 14.21 18.28 3.16
CA HIS A 101 13.73 19.59 2.69
C HIS A 101 12.67 20.23 3.58
N ASN A 102 11.99 19.49 4.45
CA ASN A 102 10.83 19.97 5.20
C ASN A 102 11.01 19.86 6.73
N GLU A 103 12.27 19.82 7.19
CA GLU A 103 12.66 19.77 8.61
C GLU A 103 12.07 18.58 9.40
N PHE A 104 11.45 17.61 8.73
CA PHE A 104 10.82 16.47 9.37
C PHE A 104 11.86 15.61 10.09
N TRP A 105 11.53 15.20 11.31
CA TRP A 105 12.31 14.23 12.07
C TRP A 105 11.38 13.49 13.04
N TYR A 106 11.34 12.18 12.93
CA TYR A 106 10.54 11.36 13.83
C TYR A 106 11.26 11.21 15.18
N GLU A 107 10.60 11.60 16.27
CA GLU A 107 11.20 11.62 17.62
C GLU A 107 11.72 10.25 18.07
N GLY A 108 11.11 9.16 17.61
CA GLY A 108 11.55 7.80 17.91
C GLY A 108 12.91 7.42 17.32
N TRP A 109 13.47 8.21 16.40
CA TRP A 109 14.84 8.06 15.90
C TRP A 109 15.91 8.69 16.80
N GLY A 110 15.50 9.38 17.87
CA GLY A 110 16.40 10.09 18.78
C GLY A 110 16.77 11.49 18.28
N GLU A 111 17.93 12.00 18.69
CA GLU A 111 18.37 13.36 18.32
C GLU A 111 18.77 13.42 16.84
N ARG A 112 18.26 14.42 16.12
CA ARG A 112 18.61 14.66 14.71
C ARG A 112 20.08 15.06 14.57
N PRO A 113 20.88 14.35 13.76
CA PRO A 113 22.24 14.79 13.43
C PRO A 113 22.25 16.18 12.79
N ALA A 114 23.21 17.02 13.17
CA ALA A 114 23.38 18.35 12.59
C ALA A 114 23.85 18.32 11.12
N ASP A 115 24.55 17.26 10.72
CA ASP A 115 24.94 17.03 9.35
C ASP A 115 23.79 16.37 8.57
N GLY A 116 23.39 16.97 7.45
CA GLY A 116 22.24 16.51 6.66
C GLY A 116 22.42 15.12 6.05
N ALA A 117 23.63 14.77 5.61
CA ALA A 117 23.90 13.44 5.07
C ALA A 117 23.84 12.37 6.16
N ALA A 118 24.32 12.67 7.37
CA ALA A 118 24.19 11.81 8.54
C ALA A 118 22.72 11.65 8.97
N ALA A 119 21.92 12.71 8.92
CA ALA A 119 20.49 12.65 9.22
C ALA A 119 19.75 11.73 8.23
N LEU A 120 20.01 11.89 6.91
CA LEU A 120 19.44 11.02 5.88
C LEU A 120 19.88 9.56 6.02
N ALA A 121 21.15 9.31 6.31
CA ALA A 121 21.66 7.95 6.52
C ALA A 121 20.98 7.28 7.73
N THR A 122 20.75 8.04 8.80
CA THR A 122 20.06 7.58 10.00
C THR A 122 18.58 7.28 9.71
N ALA A 123 17.90 8.18 9.01
CA ALA A 123 16.51 7.97 8.58
C ALA A 123 16.37 6.73 7.69
N ARG A 124 17.25 6.56 6.69
CA ARG A 124 17.29 5.35 5.83
C ARG A 124 17.48 4.08 6.65
N HIS A 125 18.33 4.10 7.67
CA HIS A 125 18.55 2.94 8.53
C HIS A 125 17.28 2.52 9.26
N HIS A 126 16.59 3.46 9.91
CA HIS A 126 15.33 3.16 10.62
C HIS A 126 14.19 2.77 9.68
N LEU A 127 14.07 3.43 8.52
CA LEU A 127 13.05 3.10 7.54
C LEU A 127 13.22 1.68 6.99
N ALA A 128 14.46 1.18 6.89
CA ALA A 128 14.74 -0.20 6.47
C ALA A 128 14.29 -1.26 7.49
N GLU A 129 14.03 -0.88 8.74
CA GLU A 129 13.50 -1.78 9.78
C GLU A 129 11.97 -1.86 9.75
N ALA A 130 11.30 -0.90 9.09
CA ALA A 130 9.86 -0.91 8.94
C ALA A 130 9.43 -1.94 7.87
N PRO A 131 8.27 -2.61 8.06
CA PRO A 131 7.66 -3.41 7.00
C PRO A 131 7.49 -2.61 5.71
N VAL A 132 7.87 -3.22 4.58
CA VAL A 132 7.65 -2.67 3.24
C VAL A 132 6.18 -2.37 3.06
N LEU A 133 5.88 -1.20 2.52
CA LEU A 133 4.53 -0.81 2.14
C LEU A 133 4.30 -1.18 0.66
N VAL A 134 3.38 -2.12 0.45
CA VAL A 134 3.08 -2.70 -0.86
C VAL A 134 1.95 -1.90 -1.51
N PRO A 135 2.12 -1.42 -2.75
CA PRO A 135 1.12 -0.57 -3.40
C PRO A 135 -0.14 -1.37 -3.72
N VAL A 136 -1.29 -0.72 -3.54
CA VAL A 136 -2.63 -1.24 -3.89
C VAL A 136 -3.18 -0.49 -5.10
N TYR A 137 -3.20 0.85 -5.03
CA TYR A 137 -3.73 1.74 -6.06
C TYR A 137 -3.19 3.16 -5.87
N ALA A 138 -2.59 3.74 -6.91
CA ALA A 138 -1.93 5.05 -6.87
C ALA A 138 -1.00 5.18 -5.64
N HIS A 139 -1.28 6.13 -4.75
CA HIS A 139 -0.53 6.36 -3.52
C HIS A 139 -1.24 5.71 -2.30
N ARG A 140 -1.84 4.53 -2.49
CA ARG A 140 -2.49 3.72 -1.45
C ARG A 140 -1.67 2.45 -1.20
N TYR A 141 -1.39 2.17 0.06
CA TYR A 141 -0.47 1.11 0.46
C TYR A 141 -1.01 0.24 1.59
N LEU A 142 -0.53 -1.01 1.62
CA LEU A 142 -0.70 -1.95 2.72
C LEU A 142 0.66 -2.44 3.23
N PRO A 143 0.81 -2.66 4.54
CA PRO A 143 1.98 -3.37 5.07
C PRO A 143 2.15 -4.77 4.48
N ALA A 144 3.39 -5.09 4.12
CA ALA A 144 3.86 -6.45 3.86
C ALA A 144 3.86 -7.30 5.15
N GLY A 145 3.83 -8.62 4.96
CA GLY A 145 4.00 -9.59 6.04
C GLY A 145 3.16 -10.86 5.85
N ARG A 146 3.79 -12.01 5.57
CA ARG A 146 3.05 -13.28 5.50
C ARG A 146 2.39 -13.58 6.85
N GLY A 147 1.12 -13.99 6.82
CA GLY A 147 0.35 -14.32 8.02
C GLY A 147 -0.26 -13.12 8.73
N SER A 148 -0.03 -11.89 8.25
CA SER A 148 -0.77 -10.70 8.67
C SER A 148 -1.88 -10.36 7.68
N PHE A 149 -2.91 -9.66 8.15
CA PHE A 149 -4.09 -9.24 7.37
C PHE A 149 -4.89 -8.21 8.17
N GLY A 150 -5.88 -7.58 7.54
CA GLY A 150 -6.76 -6.62 8.20
C GLY A 150 -6.05 -5.32 8.55
N HIS A 151 -5.00 -4.98 7.81
CA HIS A 151 -4.30 -3.73 7.96
C HIS A 151 -5.13 -2.60 7.35
N PRO A 152 -5.17 -1.41 7.95
CA PRO A 152 -5.77 -0.27 7.30
C PRO A 152 -4.99 0.10 6.03
N VAL A 153 -5.73 0.51 5.00
CA VAL A 153 -5.10 1.05 3.79
C VAL A 153 -4.66 2.47 4.08
N LEU A 154 -3.39 2.75 3.85
CA LEU A 154 -2.78 4.06 4.07
C LEU A 154 -2.74 4.83 2.76
N SER A 155 -3.16 6.09 2.79
CA SER A 155 -2.88 7.07 1.74
C SER A 155 -1.62 7.83 2.13
N MET A 156 -0.64 7.91 1.23
CA MET A 156 0.67 8.47 1.57
C MET A 156 1.15 9.49 0.55
N TRP A 157 1.31 10.72 1.01
CA TRP A 157 1.98 11.78 0.29
C TRP A 157 3.12 12.34 1.14
N GLN A 158 4.32 11.78 0.96
CA GLN A 158 5.46 12.05 1.85
C GLN A 158 5.08 11.71 3.31
N THR A 159 5.28 12.58 4.29
CA THR A 159 4.82 12.37 5.68
C THR A 159 3.37 12.75 5.93
N ASP A 160 2.62 13.23 4.93
CA ASP A 160 1.16 13.34 5.01
C ASP A 160 0.54 11.96 4.78
N ILE A 161 0.31 11.25 5.88
CA ILE A 161 -0.18 9.88 5.91
C ILE A 161 -1.56 9.91 6.56
N ILE A 162 -2.55 9.34 5.90
CA ILE A 162 -3.91 9.22 6.45
C ILE A 162 -4.45 7.81 6.26
N TYR A 163 -5.41 7.43 7.10
CA TYR A 163 -6.22 6.24 6.89
C TYR A 163 -7.19 6.46 5.74
N TYR A 164 -7.25 5.49 4.83
CA TYR A 164 -8.16 5.50 3.68
C TYR A 164 -9.08 4.27 3.63
N GLY A 165 -8.96 3.37 4.62
CA GLY A 165 -9.84 2.24 4.85
C GLY A 165 -9.45 1.50 6.11
N LEU A 166 -10.42 0.89 6.80
CA LEU A 166 -10.17 0.07 7.99
C LEU A 166 -9.41 -1.22 7.65
N ASP A 167 -9.72 -1.77 6.48
CA ASP A 167 -9.06 -2.90 5.84
C ASP A 167 -9.19 -2.75 4.31
N LEU A 168 -8.66 -3.73 3.57
CA LEU A 168 -8.71 -3.71 2.10
C LEU A 168 -10.14 -3.72 1.54
N ALA A 169 -11.08 -4.40 2.19
CA ALA A 169 -12.47 -4.48 1.72
C ALA A 169 -13.23 -3.16 1.98
N ASP A 170 -13.00 -2.54 3.14
CA ASP A 170 -13.53 -1.22 3.47
C ASP A 170 -12.95 -0.15 2.54
N TYR A 171 -11.66 -0.20 2.24
CA TYR A 171 -11.03 0.68 1.26
C TYR A 171 -11.72 0.61 -0.11
N MET A 172 -11.97 -0.60 -0.63
CA MET A 172 -12.62 -0.76 -1.94
C MET A 172 -14.02 -0.13 -1.96
N ARG A 173 -14.74 -0.21 -0.84
CA ARG A 173 -16.04 0.46 -0.68
C ARG A 173 -15.89 1.98 -0.66
N GLN A 174 -14.92 2.52 0.07
CA GLN A 174 -14.77 3.98 0.20
C GLN A 174 -14.27 4.67 -1.08
N GLU A 175 -13.39 4.00 -1.83
CA GLU A 175 -12.76 4.57 -3.02
C GLU A 175 -13.62 4.36 -4.28
N PHE A 176 -14.26 3.20 -4.43
CA PHE A 176 -14.82 2.78 -5.72
C PHE A 176 -16.34 2.57 -5.73
N ASP A 177 -17.02 2.65 -4.58
CA ASP A 177 -18.48 2.61 -4.54
C ASP A 177 -19.06 4.02 -4.75
N GLU A 178 -20.02 4.16 -5.66
CA GLU A 178 -20.66 5.45 -5.99
C GLU A 178 -21.42 6.01 -4.79
N ALA A 179 -21.95 5.13 -3.94
CA ALA A 179 -22.54 5.49 -2.66
C ALA A 179 -21.44 5.61 -1.61
N ARG A 180 -20.64 6.68 -1.67
CA ARG A 180 -19.78 7.08 -0.53
C ARG A 180 -20.66 7.23 0.71
N GLY A 181 -20.77 6.17 1.49
CA GLY A 181 -21.44 6.23 2.79
C GLY A 181 -20.67 7.20 3.67
N GLU A 182 -21.37 8.12 4.33
CA GLU A 182 -20.77 8.91 5.40
C GLU A 182 -20.11 7.95 6.39
N VAL A 183 -18.84 8.23 6.69
CA VAL A 183 -18.08 7.47 7.67
C VAL A 183 -18.73 7.76 9.03
N ASP A 184 -19.34 6.75 9.64
CA ASP A 184 -20.01 6.92 10.93
C ASP A 184 -19.01 6.94 12.10
N GLU A 185 -19.51 7.25 13.30
CA GLU A 185 -18.69 7.33 14.53
C GLU A 185 -18.01 6.01 14.92
N SER A 186 -18.35 4.88 14.27
CA SER A 186 -17.75 3.56 14.52
C SER A 186 -16.49 3.30 13.69
N TRP A 187 -16.16 4.17 12.73
CA TRP A 187 -14.92 4.07 11.95
C TRP A 187 -13.69 4.43 12.80
N ASN A 188 -12.96 3.39 13.20
CA ASN A 188 -11.85 3.50 14.15
C ASN A 188 -10.62 2.75 13.61
N PRO A 189 -9.96 3.25 12.57
CA PRO A 189 -8.78 2.61 12.00
C PRO A 189 -7.64 2.58 13.02
N ARG A 190 -6.87 1.50 13.00
CA ARG A 190 -5.70 1.34 13.86
C ARG A 190 -4.56 0.78 13.04
N ALA A 191 -3.57 1.62 12.74
CA ALA A 191 -2.34 1.14 12.13
C ALA A 191 -1.70 0.08 13.04
N THR A 192 -1.40 -1.05 12.41
CA THR A 192 -0.87 -2.24 13.06
C THR A 192 0.66 -2.25 13.07
N VAL A 193 1.28 -1.39 12.25
CA VAL A 193 2.74 -1.26 12.15
C VAL A 193 3.17 -0.04 12.96
N PRO A 194 4.00 -0.19 14.01
CA PRO A 194 4.32 0.89 14.94
C PRO A 194 4.87 2.15 14.28
N PHE A 195 5.84 2.02 13.37
CA PHE A 195 6.46 3.17 12.72
C PHE A 195 5.44 4.01 11.94
N TRP A 196 4.69 3.40 11.02
CA TRP A 196 3.70 4.10 10.21
C TRP A 196 2.52 4.62 11.04
N ARG A 197 2.16 3.92 12.13
CA ARG A 197 1.15 4.37 13.09
C ARG A 197 1.53 5.69 13.74
N ASP A 198 2.80 5.88 14.08
CA ASP A 198 3.24 7.06 14.82
C ASP A 198 3.42 8.29 13.90
N LEU A 199 3.23 8.13 12.59
CA LEU A 199 3.17 9.20 11.59
C LEU A 199 1.75 9.61 11.20
N LEU A 200 0.72 8.98 11.78
CA LEU A 200 -0.71 9.21 11.53
C LEU A 200 -1.34 10.18 12.53
#